data_AF-A0A2M7Y3H5-F1
#
_entry.id   AF-A0A2M7Y3H5-F1
#
_cell.length_a   1.000
_cell.length_b   1.000
_cell.length_c   1.000
_cell.angle_alpha   90.00
_cell.angle_beta   90.00
_cell.angle_gamma   90.00
#
_symmetry.space_group_name_H-M   'P 1'
#
loop_
_entity.id
_entity.type
_entity.pdbx_description
1 polymer ?
#
loop_
_entity_poly.entity_id
_entity_poly.type
_entity_poly.pdbx_seq_one_letter_code
_entity_poly.pdbx_strand_id
1 'polypeptide(L)'
;MCGDTLAAECYNRGYWVINEHGVTVKRVDPPLTAEQRAAREAEAAKAREEKRVRMEQERRDRALLDAYTDAAEIDVQRDRTLRNLQSDIDRETREQARALAQKKKLDEEMEFYRKNPPPRELADAVRENASVLRAHASVIEAKEREIAAVRHKAAEEKRRYLDLVGRGAAATRKN
;
A
#
# COMPACT_ATOMS: atom_id res chain seq x y z
N MET A 1 0.99 51.80 -44.15
CA MET A 1 1.20 50.55 -43.40
C MET A 1 -0.18 49.97 -43.11
N CYS A 2 -0.59 48.95 -43.86
CA CYS A 2 -1.89 48.31 -43.66
C CYS A 2 -1.71 47.18 -42.65
N GLY A 3 -2.44 47.24 -41.54
CA GLY A 3 -2.44 46.20 -40.51
C GLY A 3 -3.40 45.08 -40.90
N ASP A 4 -2.88 43.86 -40.99
CA ASP A 4 -3.70 42.64 -41.03
C ASP A 4 -4.30 42.40 -39.64
N THR A 5 -5.37 43.13 -39.32
CA THR A 5 -6.13 42.91 -38.09
C THR A 5 -7.25 41.92 -38.38
N LEU A 6 -7.17 40.73 -37.77
CA LEU A 6 -8.22 39.72 -37.81
C LEU A 6 -9.53 40.33 -37.29
N ALA A 7 -10.62 40.21 -38.08
CA ALA A 7 -11.93 40.71 -37.70
C ALA A 7 -12.42 40.06 -36.40
N ALA A 8 -13.12 40.84 -35.56
CA ALA A 8 -13.64 40.39 -34.25
C ALA A 8 -14.49 39.10 -34.34
N GLU A 9 -15.18 38.90 -35.46
CA GLU A 9 -16.05 37.74 -35.73
C GLU A 9 -15.27 36.44 -35.98
N CYS A 10 -13.98 36.53 -36.34
CA CYS A 10 -13.14 35.37 -36.68
C CYS A 10 -12.39 34.77 -35.48
N TYR A 11 -12.39 35.42 -34.31
CA TYR A 11 -11.61 34.96 -33.13
C TYR A 11 -12.03 33.60 -32.56
N ASN A 12 -13.27 33.13 -32.83
CA ASN A 12 -13.80 31.86 -32.32
C ASN A 12 -14.08 30.82 -33.42
N ARG A 13 -13.56 31.04 -34.64
CA ARG A 13 -13.74 30.13 -35.78
C ARG A 13 -12.38 29.71 -36.32
N GLY A 14 -12.33 28.55 -36.96
CA GLY A 14 -11.13 28.19 -37.71
C GLY A 14 -10.96 29.12 -38.91
N TYR A 15 -9.74 29.60 -39.15
CA TYR A 15 -9.42 30.46 -40.28
C TYR A 15 -8.16 29.98 -41.00
N TRP A 16 -8.02 30.42 -42.25
CA TRP A 16 -6.91 30.07 -43.12
C TRP A 16 -6.05 31.31 -43.36
N VAL A 17 -4.75 31.19 -43.14
CA VAL A 17 -3.77 32.23 -43.46
C VAL A 17 -3.28 31.97 -44.87
N ILE A 18 -3.48 32.95 -45.76
CA ILE A 18 -3.12 32.89 -47.18
C ILE A 18 -1.98 33.89 -47.42
N ASN A 19 -0.97 33.52 -48.22
CA ASN A 19 0.13 34.43 -48.58
C ASN A 19 -0.27 35.43 -49.68
N GLU A 20 0.62 36.38 -49.99
CA GLU A 20 0.43 37.40 -51.02
C GLU A 20 0.18 36.83 -52.44
N HIS A 21 0.46 35.54 -52.66
CA HIS A 21 0.24 34.83 -53.91
C HIS A 21 -1.03 33.97 -53.93
N GLY A 22 -1.92 34.10 -52.93
CA GLY A 22 -3.19 33.37 -52.87
C GLY A 22 -3.06 31.91 -52.42
N VAL A 23 -1.90 31.49 -51.91
CA VAL A 23 -1.66 30.12 -51.43
C VAL A 23 -1.87 30.03 -49.92
N THR A 24 -2.67 29.06 -49.48
CA THR A 24 -2.90 28.76 -48.07
C THR A 24 -1.61 28.29 -47.39
N VAL A 25 -1.11 29.07 -46.45
CA VAL A 25 0.13 28.79 -45.70
C VAL A 25 -0.17 28.05 -44.41
N LYS A 26 -1.30 28.34 -43.74
CA LYS A 26 -1.61 27.76 -42.43
C LYS A 26 -3.10 27.69 -42.18
N ARG A 27 -3.60 26.55 -41.68
CA ARG A 27 -4.94 26.44 -41.11
C ARG A 27 -4.86 26.60 -39.59
N VAL A 28 -5.71 27.46 -39.04
CA VAL A 28 -5.91 27.61 -37.60
C VAL A 28 -7.29 27.04 -37.30
N ASP A 29 -7.36 25.98 -36.51
CA ASP A 29 -8.63 25.36 -36.12
C ASP A 29 -9.31 26.18 -34.98
N PRO A 30 -10.64 26.12 -34.82
CA PRO A 30 -11.34 26.85 -33.77
C PRO A 30 -10.87 26.43 -32.36
N PRO A 31 -10.98 27.33 -31.36
CA PRO A 31 -10.69 26.96 -29.98
C PRO A 31 -11.57 25.78 -29.55
N LEU A 32 -10.95 24.79 -28.88
CA LEU A 32 -11.65 23.60 -28.41
C LEU A 32 -12.85 23.98 -27.53
N THR A 33 -13.97 23.29 -27.72
CA THR A 33 -15.15 23.48 -26.87
C THR A 33 -14.82 23.13 -25.41
N ALA A 34 -15.62 23.62 -24.46
CA ALA A 34 -15.41 23.29 -23.04
C ALA A 34 -15.39 21.76 -22.81
N GLU A 35 -16.26 21.01 -23.50
CA GLU A 35 -16.32 19.55 -23.45
C GLU A 35 -15.08 18.89 -24.07
N GLN A 36 -14.59 19.38 -25.21
CA GLN A 36 -13.39 18.84 -25.85
C GLN A 36 -12.12 19.13 -25.03
N ARG A 37 -12.05 20.29 -24.37
CA ARG A 37 -10.97 20.59 -23.40
C ARG A 37 -11.04 19.66 -22.20
N ALA A 38 -12.21 19.48 -21.61
CA ALA A 38 -12.40 18.57 -20.47
C ALA A 38 -12.04 17.11 -20.83
N ALA A 39 -12.43 16.63 -22.02
CA ALA A 39 -12.07 15.29 -22.50
C ALA A 39 -10.55 15.13 -22.67
N ARG A 40 -9.88 16.11 -23.29
CA ARG A 40 -8.43 16.09 -23.48
C ARG A 40 -7.66 16.19 -22.15
N GLU A 41 -8.15 16.98 -21.20
CA GLU A 41 -7.59 17.07 -19.85
C GLU A 41 -7.76 15.76 -19.08
N ALA A 42 -8.92 15.11 -19.19
CA ALA A 42 -9.17 13.80 -18.57
C ALA A 42 -8.27 12.70 -19.16
N GLU A 43 -8.09 12.67 -20.48
CA GLU A 43 -7.17 11.74 -21.15
C GLU A 43 -5.72 12.01 -20.73
N ALA A 44 -5.29 13.28 -20.73
CA ALA A 44 -3.96 13.65 -20.28
C ALA A 44 -3.73 13.31 -18.79
N ALA A 45 -4.75 13.45 -17.94
CA ALA A 45 -4.69 13.05 -16.53
C ALA A 45 -4.52 11.53 -16.39
N LYS A 46 -5.28 10.73 -17.15
CA LYS A 46 -5.13 9.26 -17.18
C LYS A 46 -3.74 8.84 -17.64
N ALA A 47 -3.25 9.40 -18.75
CA ALA A 47 -1.91 9.10 -19.27
C ALA A 47 -0.79 9.49 -18.29
N ARG A 48 -0.95 10.61 -17.56
CA ARG A 48 -0.02 11.03 -16.50
C ARG A 48 -0.03 10.04 -15.34
N GLU A 49 -1.21 9.57 -14.92
CA GLU A 49 -1.34 8.60 -13.84
C GLU A 49 -0.74 7.24 -14.22
N GLU A 50 -1.03 6.73 -15.42
CA GLU A 50 -0.43 5.49 -15.92
C GLU A 50 1.10 5.59 -15.99
N LYS A 51 1.63 6.72 -16.46
CA LYS A 51 3.08 6.97 -16.48
C LYS A 51 3.64 7.01 -15.06
N ARG A 52 2.95 7.63 -14.10
CA ARG A 52 3.36 7.69 -12.69
C ARG A 52 3.43 6.29 -12.09
N VAL A 53 2.38 5.49 -12.27
CA VAL A 53 2.32 4.09 -11.79
C VAL A 53 3.45 3.26 -12.41
N ARG A 54 3.70 3.40 -13.72
CA ARG A 54 4.79 2.66 -14.40
C ARG A 54 6.17 3.03 -13.85
N MET A 55 6.47 4.32 -13.71
CA MET A 55 7.76 4.78 -13.17
C MET A 55 7.93 4.33 -11.71
N GLU A 56 6.85 4.31 -10.92
CA GLU A 56 6.89 3.80 -9.56
C GLU A 56 7.17 2.29 -9.52
N GLN A 57 6.53 1.51 -10.40
CA GLN A 57 6.80 0.07 -10.53
C GLN A 57 8.25 -0.19 -10.91
N GLU A 58 8.78 0.49 -11.94
CA GLU A 58 10.19 0.37 -12.36
C GLU A 58 11.15 0.72 -11.22
N ARG A 59 10.85 1.77 -10.44
CA ARG A 59 11.64 2.15 -9.26
C ARG A 59 11.62 1.06 -8.19
N ARG A 60 10.45 0.47 -7.92
CA ARG A 60 10.29 -0.62 -6.94
C ARG A 60 11.02 -1.88 -7.40
N ASP A 61 10.95 -2.21 -8.68
CA ASP A 61 11.65 -3.36 -9.27
C ASP A 61 13.16 -3.21 -9.17
N ARG A 62 13.68 -2.03 -9.50
CA ARG A 62 15.11 -1.74 -9.37
C ARG A 62 15.55 -1.82 -7.92
N ALA A 63 14.79 -1.23 -7.00
CA ALA A 63 15.07 -1.33 -5.58
C ALA A 63 15.05 -2.78 -5.08
N LEU A 64 14.17 -3.64 -5.60
CA LEU A 64 14.11 -5.05 -5.25
C LEU A 64 15.36 -5.81 -5.72
N LEU A 65 15.83 -5.54 -6.94
CA LEU A 65 17.05 -6.13 -7.48
C LEU A 65 18.31 -5.62 -6.77
N ASP A 66 18.33 -4.33 -6.39
CA ASP A 66 19.46 -3.72 -5.69
C ASP A 66 19.53 -4.17 -4.22
N ALA A 67 18.39 -4.51 -3.59
CA ALA A 67 18.31 -4.91 -2.20
C ALA A 67 18.72 -6.39 -1.95
N TYR A 68 18.62 -7.24 -2.96
CA TYR A 68 18.87 -8.68 -2.83
C TYR A 68 19.79 -9.20 -3.95
N THR A 69 20.86 -9.87 -3.53
CA THR A 69 21.84 -10.50 -4.43
C THR A 69 21.28 -11.77 -5.06
N ASP A 70 20.45 -12.50 -4.32
CA ASP A 70 19.76 -13.69 -4.80
C ASP A 70 18.36 -13.85 -4.15
N ALA A 71 17.59 -14.80 -4.66
CA ALA A 71 16.25 -15.07 -4.15
C ALA A 71 16.24 -15.75 -2.76
N ALA A 72 17.35 -16.31 -2.30
CA ALA A 72 17.47 -16.97 -1.00
C ALA A 72 17.65 -15.95 0.13
N GLU A 73 18.26 -14.78 -0.13
CA GLU A 73 18.34 -13.68 0.85
C GLU A 73 16.96 -13.19 1.30
N ILE A 74 15.96 -13.22 0.41
CA ILE A 74 14.56 -12.92 0.73
C ILE A 74 14.02 -13.93 1.75
N ASP A 75 14.30 -15.22 1.58
CA ASP A 75 13.88 -16.26 2.52
C ASP A 75 14.60 -16.09 3.88
N VAL A 76 15.90 -15.77 3.87
CA VAL A 76 16.66 -15.53 5.10
C VAL A 76 16.10 -14.34 5.88
N GLN A 77 15.78 -13.24 5.20
CA GLN A 77 15.20 -12.05 5.83
C GLN A 77 13.80 -12.32 6.36
N ARG A 78 12.97 -13.07 5.60
CA ARG A 78 11.67 -13.56 6.07
C ARG A 78 11.85 -14.37 7.36
N ASP A 79 12.72 -15.36 7.36
CA ASP A 79 12.87 -16.30 8.48
C ASP A 79 13.45 -15.63 9.73
N ARG A 80 14.32 -14.62 9.56
CA ARG A 80 14.75 -13.74 10.66
C ARG A 80 13.56 -12.99 11.27
N THR A 81 12.75 -12.37 10.42
CA THR A 81 11.56 -11.61 10.85
C THR A 81 10.55 -12.51 11.55
N LEU A 82 10.28 -13.69 10.98
CA LEU A 82 9.38 -14.69 11.56
C LEU A 82 9.85 -15.19 12.93
N ARG A 83 11.15 -15.43 13.11
CA ARG A 83 11.71 -15.82 14.41
C ARG A 83 11.49 -14.75 15.48
N ASN A 84 11.67 -13.48 15.13
CA ASN A 84 11.42 -12.38 16.07
C ASN A 84 9.95 -12.31 16.46
N LEU A 85 9.04 -12.39 15.49
CA LEU A 85 7.60 -12.39 15.74
C LEU A 85 7.15 -13.60 16.58
N GLN A 86 7.71 -14.77 16.32
CA GLN A 86 7.44 -15.96 17.12
C GLN A 86 7.92 -15.79 18.56
N SER A 87 9.12 -15.24 18.76
CA SER A 87 9.63 -14.96 20.10
C SER A 87 8.74 -13.96 20.86
N ASP A 88 8.16 -12.98 20.17
CA ASP A 88 7.19 -12.05 20.76
C ASP A 88 5.91 -12.78 21.16
N ILE A 89 5.35 -13.62 20.28
CA ILE A 89 4.16 -14.45 20.58
C ILE A 89 4.43 -15.34 21.79
N ASP A 90 5.60 -16.00 21.86
CA ASP A 90 5.95 -16.87 22.98
C ASP A 90 6.08 -16.09 24.30
N ARG A 91 6.56 -14.83 24.26
CA ARG A 91 6.56 -13.93 25.41
C ARG A 91 5.13 -13.60 25.85
N GLU A 92 4.29 -13.12 24.93
CA GLU A 92 2.91 -12.74 25.23
C GLU A 92 2.08 -13.94 25.73
N THR A 93 2.30 -15.12 25.17
CA THR A 93 1.64 -16.36 25.58
C THR A 93 2.00 -16.75 27.02
N ARG A 94 3.27 -16.54 27.42
CA ARG A 94 3.70 -16.77 28.81
C ARG A 94 3.06 -15.78 29.78
N GLU A 95 2.96 -14.50 29.41
CA GLU A 95 2.27 -13.50 30.24
C GLU A 95 0.77 -13.77 30.32
N GLN A 96 0.13 -14.14 29.21
CA GLN A 96 -1.26 -14.58 29.18
C GLN A 96 -1.49 -15.79 30.09
N ALA A 97 -0.60 -16.78 30.09
CA ALA A 97 -0.68 -17.93 30.98
C ALA A 97 -0.59 -17.54 32.47
N ARG A 98 0.24 -16.55 32.81
CA ARG A 98 0.28 -15.98 34.18
C ARG A 98 -1.03 -15.28 34.54
N ALA A 99 -1.59 -14.49 33.63
CA ALA A 99 -2.88 -13.85 33.82
C ALA A 99 -4.02 -14.88 33.97
N LEU A 100 -3.97 -16.00 33.23
CA LEU A 100 -4.92 -17.12 33.37
C LEU A 100 -4.79 -17.83 34.72
N ALA A 101 -3.55 -18.01 35.22
CA ALA A 101 -3.34 -18.56 36.55
C ALA A 101 -3.89 -17.63 37.64
N GLN A 102 -3.70 -16.32 37.50
CA GLN A 102 -4.29 -15.33 38.39
C GLN A 102 -5.83 -15.33 38.31
N LYS A 103 -6.38 -15.48 37.10
CA LYS A 103 -7.82 -15.61 36.90
C LYS A 103 -8.40 -16.76 37.73
N LYS A 104 -7.77 -17.94 37.67
CA LYS A 104 -8.22 -19.12 38.43
C LYS A 104 -8.29 -18.84 39.94
N LYS A 105 -7.26 -18.20 40.50
CA LYS A 105 -7.26 -17.82 41.93
C LYS A 105 -8.38 -16.85 42.28
N LEU A 106 -8.57 -15.82 41.45
CA LEU A 106 -9.65 -14.85 41.65
C LEU A 106 -11.04 -15.51 41.52
N ASP A 107 -11.20 -16.43 40.57
CA ASP A 107 -12.44 -17.19 40.39
C ASP A 107 -12.71 -18.08 41.63
N GLU A 108 -11.69 -18.77 42.17
CA GLU A 108 -11.79 -19.56 43.41
C GLU A 108 -12.20 -18.70 44.62
N GLU A 109 -11.60 -17.52 44.78
CA GLU A 109 -11.97 -16.57 45.84
C GLU A 109 -13.42 -16.06 45.66
N MET A 110 -13.83 -15.81 44.42
CA MET A 110 -15.21 -15.42 44.09
C MET A 110 -16.22 -16.49 44.46
N GLU A 111 -15.86 -17.78 44.45
CA GLU A 111 -16.78 -18.85 44.85
C GLU A 111 -17.18 -18.78 46.34
N PHE A 112 -16.33 -18.22 47.20
CA PHE A 112 -16.66 -17.98 48.60
C PHE A 112 -17.80 -16.95 48.77
N TYR A 113 -17.97 -16.07 47.78
CA TYR A 113 -18.97 -15.01 47.75
C TYR A 113 -20.19 -15.38 46.87
N ARG A 114 -20.47 -16.67 46.63
CA ARG A 114 -21.67 -17.08 45.89
C ARG A 114 -22.99 -16.62 46.52
N LYS A 115 -23.04 -16.52 47.85
CA LYS A 115 -24.26 -16.22 48.62
C LYS A 115 -24.33 -14.77 49.12
N ASN A 116 -23.23 -14.03 49.05
CA ASN A 116 -23.09 -12.67 49.57
C ASN A 116 -22.30 -11.83 48.56
N PRO A 117 -22.57 -10.51 48.40
CA PRO A 117 -21.82 -9.69 47.45
C PRO A 117 -20.31 -9.73 47.75
N PRO A 118 -19.45 -9.88 46.73
CA PRO A 118 -18.01 -9.89 46.91
C PRO A 118 -17.50 -8.50 47.33
N PRO A 119 -16.34 -8.42 48.00
CA PRO A 119 -15.65 -7.16 48.23
C PRO A 119 -15.38 -6.43 46.91
N ARG A 120 -15.50 -5.10 46.92
CA ARG A 120 -15.27 -4.28 45.73
C ARG A 120 -13.89 -4.51 45.12
N GLU A 121 -12.86 -4.65 45.94
CA GLU A 121 -11.49 -4.91 45.50
C GLU A 121 -11.38 -6.21 44.69
N LEU A 122 -12.05 -7.28 45.12
CA LEU A 122 -12.07 -8.56 44.42
C LEU A 122 -12.78 -8.45 43.07
N ALA A 123 -13.94 -7.77 43.04
CA ALA A 123 -14.67 -7.52 41.79
C ALA A 123 -13.85 -6.67 40.81
N ASP A 124 -13.15 -5.66 41.30
CA ASP A 124 -12.28 -4.79 40.50
C ASP A 124 -11.08 -5.60 39.96
N ALA A 125 -10.46 -6.46 40.77
CA ALA A 125 -9.36 -7.33 40.36
C ALA A 125 -9.76 -8.33 39.26
N VAL A 126 -10.97 -8.93 39.35
CA VAL A 126 -11.50 -9.82 38.32
C VAL A 126 -11.69 -9.08 36.99
N ARG A 127 -12.25 -7.86 37.02
CA ARG A 127 -12.43 -7.05 35.80
C ARG A 127 -11.10 -6.65 35.18
N GLU A 128 -10.14 -6.25 36.00
CA GLU A 128 -8.80 -5.88 35.52
C GLU A 128 -8.08 -7.07 34.87
N ASN A 129 -8.10 -8.23 35.53
CA ASN A 129 -7.53 -9.45 34.98
C ASN A 129 -8.19 -9.85 33.64
N ALA A 130 -9.51 -9.73 33.53
CA ALA A 130 -10.21 -9.98 32.28
C ALA A 130 -9.81 -8.97 31.17
N SER A 131 -9.54 -7.72 31.53
CA SER A 131 -9.02 -6.71 30.60
C SER A 131 -7.62 -7.09 30.09
N VAL A 132 -6.72 -7.47 31.01
CA VAL A 132 -5.35 -7.92 30.70
C VAL A 132 -5.36 -9.14 29.78
N LEU A 133 -6.22 -10.13 30.07
CA LEU A 133 -6.37 -11.33 29.21
C LEU A 133 -6.81 -10.99 27.79
N ARG A 134 -7.76 -10.07 27.63
CA ARG A 134 -8.19 -9.59 26.31
C ARG A 134 -7.09 -8.83 25.59
N ALA A 135 -6.31 -8.03 26.31
CA ALA A 135 -5.18 -7.31 25.74
C ALA A 135 -4.13 -8.28 25.18
N HIS A 136 -3.67 -9.26 25.96
CA HIS A 136 -2.72 -10.26 25.48
C HIS A 136 -3.26 -11.06 24.29
N ALA A 137 -4.53 -11.49 24.33
CA ALA A 137 -5.15 -12.21 23.22
C ALA A 137 -5.15 -11.38 21.92
N SER A 138 -5.48 -10.09 22.00
CA SER A 138 -5.47 -9.18 20.85
C SER A 138 -4.07 -8.96 20.28
N VAL A 139 -3.06 -8.86 21.15
CA VAL A 139 -1.65 -8.73 20.72
C VAL A 139 -1.18 -9.99 20.01
N ILE A 140 -1.47 -11.18 20.56
CA ILE A 140 -1.13 -12.46 19.94
C ILE A 140 -1.77 -12.58 18.55
N GLU A 141 -3.07 -12.33 18.44
CA GLU A 141 -3.80 -12.40 17.17
C GLU A 141 -3.24 -11.39 16.14
N ALA A 142 -2.88 -10.18 16.58
CA ALA A 142 -2.23 -9.20 15.71
C ALA A 142 -0.88 -9.68 15.19
N LYS A 143 -0.07 -10.33 16.03
CA LYS A 143 1.22 -10.89 15.65
C LYS A 143 1.09 -12.10 14.71
N GLU A 144 0.08 -12.94 14.89
CA GLU A 144 -0.23 -14.02 13.96
C GLU A 144 -0.62 -13.50 12.57
N ARG A 145 -1.44 -12.45 12.51
CA ARG A 145 -1.75 -11.76 11.25
C ARG A 145 -0.50 -11.14 10.61
N GLU A 146 0.39 -10.57 11.42
CA GLU A 146 1.68 -10.03 10.95
C GLU A 146 2.57 -11.14 10.34
N ILE A 147 2.65 -12.31 10.98
CA ILE A 147 3.35 -13.48 10.42
C ILE A 147 2.79 -13.87 9.05
N ALA A 148 1.47 -13.94 8.90
CA ALA A 148 0.82 -14.26 7.63
C ALA A 148 1.14 -13.21 6.55
N ALA A 149 1.10 -11.92 6.92
CA ALA A 149 1.44 -10.82 6.02
C ALA A 149 2.90 -10.84 5.59
N VAL A 150 3.84 -11.12 6.51
CA VAL A 150 5.28 -11.26 6.19
C VAL A 150 5.51 -12.42 5.23
N ARG A 151 4.87 -13.57 5.45
CA ARG A 151 4.97 -14.72 4.54
C ARG A 151 4.45 -14.41 3.15
N HIS A 152 3.28 -13.76 3.07
CA HIS A 152 2.68 -13.36 1.81
C HIS A 152 3.59 -12.39 1.04
N LYS A 153 4.03 -11.32 1.71
CA LYS A 153 4.91 -10.31 1.12
C LYS A 153 6.22 -10.92 0.61
N ALA A 154 6.86 -11.77 1.41
CA ALA A 154 8.10 -12.43 1.00
C ALA A 154 7.90 -13.35 -0.22
N ALA A 155 6.76 -14.06 -0.30
CA ALA A 155 6.43 -14.88 -1.46
C ALA A 155 6.21 -14.03 -2.73
N GLU A 156 5.53 -12.89 -2.61
CA GLU A 156 5.34 -11.96 -3.72
C GLU A 156 6.65 -11.33 -4.19
N GLU A 157 7.48 -10.87 -3.26
CA GLU A 157 8.80 -10.30 -3.53
C GLU A 157 9.69 -11.34 -4.23
N LYS A 158 9.72 -12.57 -3.73
CA LYS A 158 10.48 -13.67 -4.34
C LYS A 158 10.01 -13.98 -5.76
N ARG A 159 8.69 -14.08 -5.98
CA ARG A 159 8.14 -14.28 -7.32
C ARG A 159 8.54 -13.14 -8.25
N ARG A 160 8.39 -11.88 -7.81
CA ARG A 160 8.74 -10.70 -8.60
C ARG A 160 10.22 -10.65 -8.93
N TYR A 161 11.08 -10.95 -7.96
CA TYR A 161 12.52 -11.01 -8.14
C TYR A 161 12.91 -12.02 -9.22
N LEU A 162 12.38 -13.25 -9.14
CA LEU A 162 12.63 -14.30 -10.13
C LEU A 162 12.14 -13.91 -11.53
N ASP A 163 10.97 -13.28 -11.64
CA ASP A 163 10.46 -12.77 -12.91
C ASP A 163 11.38 -11.70 -13.52
N LEU A 164 11.89 -10.77 -12.70
CA LEU A 164 12.78 -9.70 -13.14
C LEU A 164 14.15 -10.25 -13.59
N VAL A 165 14.74 -11.15 -12.82
CA VAL A 165 16.00 -11.82 -13.18
C VAL A 165 15.83 -12.65 -14.46
N GLY A 166 14.73 -13.39 -14.59
CA GLY A 166 14.41 -14.17 -15.78
C GLY A 166 14.26 -13.29 -17.03
N ARG A 167 13.59 -12.15 -16.92
CA ARG A 167 13.46 -11.16 -18.00
C ARG A 167 14.80 -10.53 -18.37
N GLY A 168 15.63 -10.18 -17.38
CA GLY A 168 16.99 -9.68 -17.60
C GLY A 168 17.85 -10.68 -18.37
N ALA A 169 17.86 -11.95 -17.93
CA ALA A 169 18.62 -13.02 -18.60
C ALA A 169 18.11 -13.34 -20.02
N ALA A 170 16.83 -13.08 -20.32
CA ALA A 170 16.27 -13.22 -21.67
C ALA A 170 16.63 -12.03 -22.57
N ALA A 171 16.72 -10.81 -22.01
CA ALA A 171 17.14 -9.61 -22.74
C ALA A 171 18.62 -9.68 -23.14
N THR A 172 19.50 -10.13 -22.24
CA THR A 172 20.95 -10.27 -22.52
C THR A 172 21.26 -11.33 -23.58
N ARG A 173 20.39 -12.33 -23.78
CA ARG A 173 20.56 -13.37 -24.81
C ARG A 173 20.06 -12.98 -26.20
N LYS A 174 19.32 -11.88 -26.33
CA LYS A 174 18.80 -11.38 -27.61
C LYS A 174 19.66 -10.28 -28.24
N ASN A 175 20.63 -9.77 -27.49
CA ASN A 175 21.71 -8.91 -27.99
C ASN A 175 22.96 -9.76 -28.28
#